data_AF-A0A1Q7W551-F1
#
_entry.id   AF-A0A1Q7W551-F1
#
_cell.length_a   1.000
_cell.length_b   1.000
_cell.length_c   1.000
_cell.angle_alpha   90.00
_cell.angle_beta   90.00
_cell.angle_gamma   90.00
#
_symmetry.space_group_name_H-M   'P 1'
#
loop_
_entity.id
_entity.type
_entity.pdbx_description
1 polymer ?
#
loop_
_entity_poly.entity_id
_entity_poly.type
_entity_poly.pdbx_seq_one_letter_code
_entity_poly.pdbx_strand_id
1 'polypeptide(L)'
;MNDTTDQTPAELRETVRLAIAKLFGLPGAYALDMSEDRAGNKLRVIELLWKDAREVAESLEPVIAALSSDAVRLAPEPTTNQTERRPRDMYYSESTDLVYIYDFVNDHYVEWERTGDEEHALPSDAVRLATQDETRDEQLAAEREIVRALSDDNGRLAAELSKLRAENEKLRDVVAEYDRHAPACLKERQRLRAENAKQSSRVIGEVIGERVRQDERWGEQNHPFISGSTIGEADAIRAEYLTRADAWRRLCDERAGLGVPSWDAVLLEEVYEALSEEDPIKREEELIQVAAVAVSMVECSRRQRAAEGRPAGGEETDQWKWRSGQ
;
A
#
# COMPACT_ATOMS: atom_id res chain seq x y z
N MET A 1 -8.27 -27.81 8.79
CA MET A 1 -7.54 -26.93 7.86
C MET A 1 -8.41 -26.86 6.63
N ASN A 2 -9.03 -25.70 6.36
CA ASN A 2 -9.89 -25.55 5.20
C ASN A 2 -9.01 -25.43 3.96
N ASP A 3 -9.36 -26.20 2.94
CA ASP A 3 -8.73 -26.23 1.63
C ASP A 3 -8.92 -24.86 0.95
N THR A 4 -7.84 -24.12 0.76
CA THR A 4 -7.84 -22.75 0.21
C THR A 4 -7.79 -22.72 -1.32
N THR A 5 -8.02 -23.84 -1.99
CA THR A 5 -7.78 -23.98 -3.43
C THR A 5 -8.87 -23.41 -4.34
N ASP A 6 -10.02 -22.97 -3.81
CA ASP A 6 -11.17 -22.49 -4.61
C ASP A 6 -11.47 -20.98 -4.49
N GLN A 7 -10.58 -20.16 -3.93
CA GLN A 7 -10.84 -18.72 -3.82
C GLN A 7 -10.74 -18.03 -5.18
N THR A 8 -11.78 -17.29 -5.54
CA THR A 8 -11.76 -16.41 -6.71
C THR A 8 -10.75 -15.27 -6.53
N PRO A 9 -10.21 -14.69 -7.61
CA PRO A 9 -9.31 -13.53 -7.51
C PRO A 9 -9.91 -12.30 -6.81
N ALA A 10 -11.24 -12.23 -6.65
CA ALA A 10 -11.92 -11.20 -5.88
C ALA A 10 -11.87 -11.48 -4.37
N GLU A 11 -12.10 -12.74 -3.97
CA GLU A 11 -12.04 -13.18 -2.57
C GLU A 11 -10.61 -13.13 -2.02
N LEU A 12 -9.63 -13.46 -2.86
CA LEU A 12 -8.20 -13.34 -2.52
C LEU A 12 -7.81 -11.86 -2.28
N ARG A 13 -8.32 -10.94 -3.11
CA ARG A 13 -8.11 -9.50 -2.94
C ARG A 13 -8.74 -8.97 -1.65
N GLU A 14 -9.97 -9.40 -1.33
CA GLU A 14 -10.62 -9.00 -0.08
C GLU A 14 -9.94 -9.62 1.15
N THR A 15 -9.47 -10.86 1.06
CA THR A 15 -8.72 -11.53 2.13
C THR A 15 -7.41 -10.82 2.42
N VAL A 16 -6.64 -10.44 1.39
CA VAL A 16 -5.40 -9.66 1.54
C VAL A 16 -5.71 -8.27 2.11
N ARG A 17 -6.77 -7.61 1.64
CA ARG A 17 -7.22 -6.30 2.15
C ARG A 17 -7.57 -6.34 3.64
N LEU A 18 -8.31 -7.35 4.08
CA LEU A 18 -8.68 -7.55 5.49
C LEU A 18 -7.49 -7.94 6.36
N ALA A 19 -6.57 -8.76 5.83
CA ALA A 19 -5.34 -9.13 6.53
C ALA A 19 -4.45 -7.89 6.79
N ILE A 20 -4.30 -7.01 5.79
CA ILE A 20 -3.61 -5.73 5.93
C ILE A 20 -4.31 -4.86 6.98
N ALA A 21 -5.62 -4.63 6.87
CA ALA A 21 -6.36 -3.81 7.84
C ALA A 21 -6.21 -4.32 9.29
N LYS A 22 -6.21 -5.65 9.47
CA LYS A 22 -6.04 -6.31 10.78
C LYS A 22 -4.60 -6.23 11.30
N LEU A 23 -3.60 -6.36 10.43
CA LEU A 23 -2.17 -6.25 10.81
C LEU A 23 -1.84 -4.85 11.34
N PHE A 24 -2.51 -3.82 10.81
CA PHE A 24 -2.23 -2.41 11.09
C PHE A 24 -3.24 -1.74 12.05
N GLY A 25 -4.16 -2.52 12.66
CA GLY A 25 -5.11 -1.99 13.64
C GLY A 25 -6.06 -0.91 13.09
N LEU A 26 -6.26 -0.88 11.78
CA LEU A 26 -7.14 0.11 11.15
C LEU A 26 -8.61 -0.28 11.42
N PRO A 27 -9.45 0.64 11.91
CA PRO A 27 -10.88 0.36 12.06
C PRO A 27 -11.43 -0.02 10.69
N GLY A 28 -12.15 -1.15 10.59
CA GLY A 28 -12.62 -1.72 9.31
C GLY A 28 -13.50 -0.81 8.44
N ALA A 29 -13.85 0.39 8.93
CA ALA A 29 -14.59 1.42 8.22
C ALA A 29 -13.72 2.52 7.58
N TYR A 30 -12.42 2.61 7.85
CA TYR A 30 -11.49 3.46 7.08
C TYR A 30 -11.02 2.72 5.83
N ALA A 31 -11.99 2.36 4.99
CA ALA A 31 -11.72 2.00 3.62
C ALA A 31 -11.19 3.27 2.93
N LEU A 32 -9.91 3.25 2.52
CA LEU A 32 -9.37 4.20 1.56
C LEU A 32 -10.20 4.06 0.29
N ASP A 33 -11.14 4.97 0.09
CA ASP A 33 -11.67 5.25 -1.24
C ASP A 33 -10.52 5.85 -2.05
N MET A 34 -9.86 4.99 -2.82
CA MET A 34 -8.74 5.33 -3.69
C MET A 34 -9.19 6.07 -4.95
N SER A 35 -10.49 6.34 -5.11
CA SER A 35 -11.06 6.89 -6.34
C SER A 35 -10.89 8.40 -6.51
N GLU A 36 -10.59 9.16 -5.44
CA GLU A 36 -10.48 10.63 -5.57
C GLU A 36 -9.12 11.23 -5.21
N ASP A 37 -8.77 12.20 -6.04
CA ASP A 37 -7.42 12.63 -6.32
C ASP A 37 -6.94 13.69 -5.32
N ARG A 38 -6.46 13.24 -4.16
CA ARG A 38 -5.50 14.02 -3.37
C ARG A 38 -4.15 13.35 -3.46
N ALA A 39 -3.34 13.73 -4.45
CA ALA A 39 -1.97 13.27 -4.64
C ALA A 39 -1.12 13.29 -3.34
N GLY A 40 -1.44 14.19 -2.39
CA GLY A 40 -0.82 14.23 -1.05
C GLY A 40 -1.17 13.04 -0.14
N ASN A 41 -2.39 12.49 -0.21
CA ASN A 41 -2.78 11.32 0.57
C ASN A 41 -2.21 10.03 -0.03
N LYS A 42 -2.17 9.93 -1.38
CA LYS A 42 -1.55 8.80 -2.07
C LYS A 42 -0.04 8.71 -1.76
N LEU A 43 0.67 9.83 -1.77
CA LEU A 43 2.10 9.89 -1.37
C LEU A 43 2.31 9.46 0.09
N ARG A 44 1.48 9.92 1.03
CA ARG A 44 1.62 9.58 2.45
C ARG A 44 1.30 8.11 2.75
N VAL A 45 0.33 7.53 2.03
CA VAL A 45 0.04 6.09 2.10
C VAL A 45 1.18 5.28 1.49
N ILE A 46 1.74 5.71 0.36
CA ILE A 46 2.91 5.06 -0.25
C ILE A 46 4.13 5.15 0.68
N GLU A 47 4.40 6.30 1.32
CA GLU A 47 5.49 6.45 2.29
C GLU A 47 5.33 5.54 3.50
N LEU A 48 4.11 5.41 4.06
CA LEU A 48 3.82 4.50 5.17
C LEU A 48 3.99 3.03 4.76
N LEU A 49 3.40 2.62 3.63
CA LEU A 49 3.55 1.27 3.10
C LEU A 49 5.01 0.93 2.79
N TRP A 50 5.79 1.89 2.29
CA TRP A 50 7.20 1.71 1.97
C TRP A 50 8.08 1.57 3.21
N LYS A 51 7.84 2.39 4.24
CA LYS A 51 8.55 2.30 5.52
C LYS A 51 8.32 0.93 6.15
N ASP A 52 7.07 0.47 6.17
CA ASP A 52 6.71 -0.79 6.83
C ASP A 52 7.18 -2.01 6.02
N ALA A 53 7.14 -1.95 4.68
CA ALA A 53 7.71 -3.00 3.82
C ALA A 53 9.23 -3.14 4.00
N ARG A 54 9.94 -2.02 4.24
CA ARG A 54 11.37 -2.02 4.53
C ARG A 54 11.67 -2.66 5.89
N GLU A 55 10.91 -2.32 6.93
CA GLU A 55 11.07 -2.93 8.26
C GLU A 55 10.82 -4.46 8.23
N VAL A 56 9.81 -4.91 7.47
CA VAL A 56 9.55 -6.34 7.27
C VAL A 56 10.71 -7.00 6.52
N ALA A 57 11.21 -6.41 5.44
CA ALA A 57 12.33 -6.94 4.67
C ALA A 57 13.61 -7.06 5.52
N GLU A 58 13.94 -6.03 6.31
CA GLU A 58 15.08 -6.04 7.23
C GLU A 58 14.91 -7.10 8.33
N SER A 59 13.68 -7.36 8.81
CA SER A 59 13.41 -8.40 9.81
C SER A 59 13.49 -9.84 9.26
N LEU A 60 13.28 -10.03 7.95
CA LEU A 60 13.33 -11.34 7.30
C LEU A 60 14.74 -11.75 6.84
N GLU A 61 15.65 -10.78 6.68
CA GLU A 61 17.02 -11.02 6.21
C GLU A 61 17.79 -12.06 7.07
N PRO A 62 17.73 -12.04 8.42
CA PRO A 62 18.38 -13.04 9.27
C PRO A 62 17.78 -14.44 9.12
N VAL A 63 16.47 -14.53 8.87
CA VAL A 63 15.76 -15.80 8.70
C VAL A 63 16.15 -16.45 7.37
N ILE A 64 16.21 -15.66 6.30
CA ILE A 64 16.65 -16.13 4.97
C ILE A 64 18.12 -16.59 5.03
N ALA A 65 18.98 -15.85 5.74
CA ALA A 65 20.38 -16.21 5.93
C ALA A 65 20.53 -17.53 6.70
N ALA A 66 19.73 -17.76 7.75
CA ALA A 66 19.75 -19.00 8.52
C ALA A 66 19.30 -20.20 7.67
N LEU A 67 18.19 -20.08 6.94
CA LEU A 67 17.69 -21.14 6.06
C LEU A 67 18.68 -21.50 4.94
N SER A 68 19.36 -20.49 4.39
CA SER A 68 20.38 -20.71 3.36
C SER A 68 21.63 -21.43 3.92
N SER A 69 22.02 -21.12 5.16
CA SER A 69 23.15 -21.78 5.83
C SER A 69 22.84 -23.24 6.17
N ASP A 70 21.61 -23.54 6.58
CA ASP A 70 21.20 -24.91 6.93
C ASP A 70 21.01 -25.78 5.69
N ALA A 71 20.53 -25.22 4.58
CA ALA A 71 20.48 -25.91 3.29
C ALA A 71 21.87 -26.34 2.79
N VAL A 72 22.91 -25.52 3.03
CA VAL A 72 24.31 -25.87 2.70
C VAL A 72 24.86 -26.97 3.61
N ARG A 73 24.44 -27.02 4.88
CA ARG A 73 24.86 -28.06 5.83
C ARG A 73 24.21 -29.43 5.61
N LEU A 74 22.99 -29.44 5.09
CA LEU A 74 22.22 -30.66 4.87
C LEU A 74 22.45 -31.27 3.47
N ALA A 75 23.14 -30.56 2.58
CA ALA A 75 23.58 -31.13 1.31
C ALA A 75 24.62 -32.24 1.59
N PRO A 76 24.34 -33.50 1.24
CA PRO A 76 25.31 -34.58 1.42
C PRO A 76 26.56 -34.26 0.59
N GLU A 77 27.75 -34.38 1.19
CA GLU A 77 28.99 -34.20 0.43
C GLU A 77 29.00 -35.17 -0.76
N PRO A 78 29.38 -34.70 -1.97
CA PRO A 78 29.47 -35.56 -3.13
C PRO A 78 30.55 -36.61 -2.88
N THR A 79 30.12 -37.83 -2.54
CA THR A 79 31.03 -38.96 -2.34
C THR A 79 31.60 -39.37 -3.70
N THR A 80 32.83 -38.96 -3.97
CA THR A 80 33.59 -39.28 -5.19
C THR A 80 34.07 -40.73 -5.29
N ASN A 81 33.55 -41.66 -4.48
CA ASN A 81 33.90 -43.08 -4.55
C ASN A 81 32.66 -43.95 -4.77
N GLN A 82 32.14 -43.93 -6.00
CA GLN A 82 31.40 -45.07 -6.51
C GLN A 82 32.39 -46.10 -7.06
N THR A 83 32.97 -46.91 -6.18
CA THR A 83 33.51 -48.20 -6.59
C THR A 83 32.35 -49.10 -6.98
N GLU A 84 32.33 -49.50 -8.25
CA GLU A 84 31.43 -50.47 -8.86
C GLU A 84 31.20 -51.68 -7.91
N ARG A 85 29.98 -51.81 -7.38
CA ARG A 85 29.56 -53.07 -6.74
C ARG A 85 29.44 -54.13 -7.84
N ARG A 86 30.40 -55.05 -7.89
CA ARG A 86 30.33 -56.24 -8.77
C ARG A 86 29.22 -57.19 -8.30
N PRO A 87 28.64 -58.00 -9.22
CA PRO A 87 27.62 -58.99 -8.88
C PRO A 87 28.16 -60.05 -7.92
N ARG A 88 27.27 -60.63 -7.10
CA ARG A 88 27.57 -61.73 -6.15
C ARG A 88 28.25 -62.90 -6.87
N ASP A 89 29.51 -63.17 -6.57
CA ASP A 89 30.20 -64.39 -7.00
C ASP A 89 29.79 -65.55 -6.07
N MET A 90 29.02 -66.50 -6.60
CA MET A 90 28.66 -67.74 -5.92
C MET A 90 29.73 -68.80 -6.25
N TYR A 91 30.50 -69.23 -5.25
CA TYR A 91 31.52 -70.27 -5.42
C TYR A 91 30.93 -71.64 -5.08
N TYR A 92 30.86 -72.54 -6.06
CA TYR A 92 30.55 -73.96 -5.82
C TYR A 92 31.85 -74.73 -5.63
N SER A 93 31.96 -75.46 -4.52
CA SER A 93 33.00 -76.46 -4.30
C SER A 93 32.44 -77.83 -4.71
N GLU A 94 33.06 -78.50 -5.68
CA GLU A 94 32.59 -79.81 -6.18
C GLU A 94 32.94 -80.99 -5.24
N SER A 95 33.59 -80.76 -4.08
CA SER A 95 34.13 -81.86 -3.26
C SER A 95 33.40 -82.12 -1.93
N THR A 96 32.27 -81.46 -1.65
CA THR A 96 31.46 -81.68 -0.44
C THR A 96 30.00 -81.35 -0.74
N ASP A 97 29.03 -82.11 -0.20
CA ASP A 97 27.57 -81.87 -0.30
C ASP A 97 27.09 -80.62 0.50
N LEU A 98 27.95 -79.61 0.60
CA LEU A 98 27.78 -78.39 1.37
C LEU A 98 27.76 -77.18 0.44
N VAL A 99 26.70 -76.39 0.51
CA VAL A 99 26.60 -75.09 -0.20
C VAL A 99 26.85 -73.99 0.82
N TYR A 100 27.90 -73.21 0.62
CA TYR A 100 28.18 -72.03 1.44
C TYR A 100 27.62 -70.79 0.75
N ILE A 101 26.70 -70.09 1.41
CA ILE A 101 26.22 -68.78 0.97
C ILE A 101 26.80 -67.74 1.93
N TYR A 102 27.59 -66.81 1.41
CA TYR A 102 28.17 -65.74 2.21
C TYR A 102 27.16 -64.60 2.36
N ASP A 103 26.72 -64.34 3.59
CA ASP A 103 25.89 -63.19 3.90
C ASP A 103 26.79 -61.97 4.18
N PHE A 104 27.00 -61.17 3.13
CA PHE A 104 27.86 -59.99 3.17
C PHE A 104 27.38 -58.90 4.15
N VAL A 105 26.11 -58.91 4.57
CA VAL A 105 25.57 -57.87 5.45
C VAL A 105 25.96 -58.12 6.91
N ASN A 106 26.11 -59.38 7.30
CA ASN A 106 26.36 -59.79 8.68
C ASN A 106 27.76 -60.39 8.92
N ASP A 107 28.60 -60.49 7.88
CA ASP A 107 29.97 -61.00 7.92
C ASP A 107 30.12 -62.40 8.56
N HIS A 108 29.17 -63.28 8.26
CA HIS A 108 29.14 -64.66 8.74
C HIS A 108 28.82 -65.65 7.60
N TYR A 109 29.44 -66.83 7.65
CA TYR A 109 29.12 -67.95 6.76
C TYR A 109 27.93 -68.72 7.32
N VAL A 110 26.91 -68.95 6.50
CA VAL A 110 25.85 -69.91 6.82
C VAL A 110 26.14 -71.19 6.05
N GLU A 111 26.40 -72.26 6.79
CA GLU A 111 26.70 -73.58 6.25
C GLU A 111 25.38 -74.36 6.09
N TRP A 112 25.10 -74.89 4.90
CA TRP A 112 23.87 -75.66 4.62
C TRP A 112 24.23 -77.07 4.14
N GLU A 113 23.84 -78.06 4.92
CA GLU A 113 24.07 -79.49 4.65
C GLU A 113 22.89 -80.07 3.87
N ARG A 114 23.17 -80.64 2.70
CA ARG A 114 22.13 -81.17 1.82
C ARG A 114 21.75 -82.59 2.25
N THR A 115 20.75 -82.72 3.12
CA THR A 115 20.16 -84.03 3.44
C THR A 115 19.21 -84.48 2.32
N GLY A 116 19.42 -85.70 1.82
CA GLY A 116 18.82 -86.21 0.59
C GLY A 116 17.29 -86.41 0.59
N ASP A 117 16.78 -86.44 -0.64
CA ASP A 117 15.51 -87.02 -1.11
C ASP A 117 14.18 -86.37 -0.72
N GLU A 118 14.14 -85.07 -0.47
CA GLU A 118 12.89 -84.33 -0.59
C GLU A 118 13.04 -83.18 -1.60
N GLU A 119 12.15 -83.18 -2.59
CA GLU A 119 11.94 -82.14 -3.60
C GLU A 119 11.39 -80.90 -2.86
N HIS A 120 12.25 -80.27 -2.05
CA HIS A 120 11.91 -79.12 -1.25
C HIS A 120 11.81 -77.91 -2.16
N ALA A 121 10.56 -77.47 -2.35
CA ALA A 121 10.22 -76.16 -2.84
C ALA A 121 11.20 -75.13 -2.24
N LEU A 122 11.75 -74.27 -3.11
CA LEU A 122 12.64 -73.17 -2.71
C LEU A 122 12.17 -72.56 -1.39
N PRO A 123 13.05 -72.38 -0.38
CA PRO A 123 12.65 -71.90 0.93
C PRO A 123 11.79 -70.65 0.77
N SER A 124 10.64 -70.59 1.45
CA SER A 124 9.70 -69.46 1.34
C SER A 124 10.39 -68.11 1.58
N ASP A 125 11.52 -68.13 2.30
CA ASP A 125 12.36 -66.98 2.62
C ASP A 125 13.13 -66.41 1.42
N ALA A 126 13.49 -67.22 0.41
CA ALA A 126 14.12 -66.72 -0.82
C ALA A 126 13.12 -65.95 -1.71
N VAL A 127 11.85 -66.41 -1.74
CA VAL A 127 10.74 -65.70 -2.40
C VAL A 127 10.38 -64.43 -1.62
N ARG A 128 10.50 -64.46 -0.28
CA ARG A 128 10.27 -63.31 0.60
C ARG A 128 11.35 -62.22 0.49
N LEU A 129 12.61 -62.60 0.28
CA LEU A 129 13.71 -61.68 0.01
C LEU A 129 13.62 -61.05 -1.39
N ALA A 130 13.23 -61.83 -2.41
CA ALA A 130 13.03 -61.29 -3.77
C ALA A 130 11.87 -60.27 -3.83
N THR A 131 10.77 -60.53 -3.12
CA THR A 131 9.64 -59.59 -3.01
C THR A 131 9.96 -58.34 -2.19
N GLN A 132 10.86 -58.44 -1.20
CA GLN A 132 11.37 -57.25 -0.49
C GLN A 132 12.27 -56.37 -1.38
N ASP A 133 13.09 -56.98 -2.25
CA ASP A 133 13.93 -56.24 -3.20
C ASP A 133 13.08 -55.49 -4.25
N GLU A 134 11.99 -56.08 -4.77
CA GLU A 134 11.05 -55.39 -5.67
C GLU A 134 10.39 -54.18 -4.99
N THR A 135 9.94 -54.31 -3.73
CA THR A 135 9.37 -53.17 -2.99
C THR A 135 10.39 -52.06 -2.70
N ARG A 136 11.68 -52.40 -2.59
CA ARG A 136 12.76 -51.44 -2.37
C ARG A 136 13.07 -50.65 -3.63
N ASP A 137 13.07 -51.29 -4.79
CA ASP A 137 13.28 -50.61 -6.07
C ASP A 137 12.12 -49.64 -6.39
N GLU A 138 10.88 -50.03 -6.07
CA GLU A 138 9.71 -49.14 -6.16
C GLU A 138 9.82 -47.93 -5.22
N GLN A 139 10.24 -48.13 -3.96
CA GLN A 139 10.48 -47.05 -3.01
C GLN A 139 11.58 -46.10 -3.49
N LEU A 140 12.71 -46.62 -3.96
CA LEU A 140 13.80 -45.81 -4.50
C LEU A 140 13.38 -45.05 -5.76
N ALA A 141 12.51 -45.62 -6.60
CA ALA A 141 11.94 -44.92 -7.75
C ALA A 141 11.05 -43.74 -7.31
N ALA A 142 10.17 -43.95 -6.34
CA ALA A 142 9.32 -42.90 -5.77
C ALA A 142 10.13 -41.78 -5.10
N GLU A 143 11.16 -42.13 -4.32
CA GLU A 143 12.07 -41.16 -3.71
C GLU A 143 12.79 -40.32 -4.76
N ARG A 144 13.27 -40.94 -5.86
CA ARG A 144 13.89 -40.21 -6.97
C ARG A 144 12.92 -39.27 -7.66
N GLU A 145 11.65 -39.66 -7.80
CA GLU A 145 10.62 -38.80 -8.37
C GLU A 145 10.34 -37.58 -7.48
N ILE A 146 10.22 -37.78 -6.16
CA ILE A 146 10.07 -36.70 -5.19
C ILE A 146 11.27 -35.75 -5.23
N VAL A 147 12.50 -36.28 -5.25
CA VAL A 147 13.71 -35.46 -5.33
C VAL A 147 13.76 -34.65 -6.62
N ARG A 148 13.33 -35.23 -7.77
CA ARG A 148 13.21 -34.49 -9.03
C ARG A 148 12.18 -33.37 -8.95
N ALA A 149 10.99 -33.65 -8.44
CA ALA A 149 9.93 -32.64 -8.28
C ALA A 149 10.39 -31.47 -7.39
N LEU A 150 11.05 -31.76 -6.26
CA LEU A 150 11.63 -30.73 -5.38
C LEU A 150 12.75 -29.95 -6.06
N SER A 151 13.57 -30.59 -6.89
CA SER A 151 14.61 -29.92 -7.67
C SER A 151 14.00 -28.96 -8.71
N ASP A 152 12.93 -29.37 -9.38
CA ASP A 152 12.22 -28.55 -10.36
C ASP A 152 11.54 -27.34 -9.70
N ASP A 153 10.89 -27.54 -8.56
CA ASP A 153 10.29 -26.45 -7.77
C ASP A 153 11.34 -25.47 -7.25
N ASN A 154 12.49 -25.96 -6.77
CA ASN A 154 13.62 -25.10 -6.40
C ASN A 154 14.13 -24.29 -7.59
N GLY A 155 14.17 -24.87 -8.79
CA GLY A 155 14.51 -24.17 -10.03
C GLY A 155 13.51 -23.06 -10.36
N ARG A 156 12.20 -23.32 -10.22
CA ARG A 156 11.14 -22.32 -10.42
C ARG A 156 11.22 -21.18 -9.43
N LEU A 157 11.38 -21.48 -8.14
CA LEU A 157 11.52 -20.48 -7.08
C LEU A 157 12.77 -19.62 -7.27
N ALA A 158 13.90 -20.21 -7.68
CA ALA A 158 15.11 -19.46 -7.99
C ALA A 158 14.90 -18.49 -9.17
N ALA A 159 14.17 -18.91 -10.22
CA ALA A 159 13.84 -18.06 -11.35
C ALA A 159 12.90 -16.91 -10.95
N GLU A 160 11.90 -17.17 -10.12
CA GLU A 160 10.99 -16.15 -9.59
C GLU A 160 11.71 -15.14 -8.68
N LEU A 161 12.58 -15.60 -7.79
CA LEU A 161 13.43 -14.72 -6.97
C LEU A 161 14.35 -13.85 -7.83
N SER A 162 14.91 -14.39 -8.92
CA SER A 162 15.71 -13.62 -9.88
C SER A 162 14.88 -12.50 -10.53
N LYS A 163 13.64 -12.80 -10.95
CA LYS A 163 12.71 -11.81 -11.50
C LYS A 163 12.38 -10.71 -10.49
N LEU A 164 12.04 -11.07 -9.26
CA LEU A 164 11.71 -10.12 -8.19
C LEU A 164 12.90 -9.23 -7.82
N ARG A 165 14.13 -9.76 -7.85
CA ARG A 165 15.35 -8.95 -7.65
C ARG A 165 15.53 -7.92 -8.77
N ALA A 166 15.30 -8.31 -10.02
CA ALA A 166 15.37 -7.39 -11.15
C ALA A 166 14.28 -6.31 -11.09
N GLU A 167 13.08 -6.64 -10.63
CA GLU A 167 12.01 -5.64 -10.41
C GLU A 167 12.32 -4.70 -9.24
N ASN A 168 12.86 -5.23 -8.14
CA ASN A 168 13.30 -4.41 -7.00
C ASN A 168 14.39 -3.40 -7.40
N GLU A 169 15.32 -3.79 -8.26
CA GLU A 169 16.37 -2.87 -8.74
C GLU A 169 15.78 -1.72 -9.57
N LYS A 170 14.81 -2.01 -10.46
CA LYS A 170 14.09 -0.97 -11.20
C LYS A 170 13.35 -0.01 -10.28
N LEU A 171 12.74 -0.51 -9.19
CA LEU A 171 12.06 0.34 -8.22
C LEU A 171 13.04 1.21 -7.44
N ARG A 172 14.23 0.69 -7.09
CA ARG A 172 15.30 1.49 -6.47
C ARG A 172 15.75 2.63 -7.37
N ASP A 173 15.84 2.41 -8.68
CA ASP A 173 16.17 3.47 -9.64
C ASP A 173 15.11 4.59 -9.67
N VAL A 174 13.82 4.22 -9.67
CA VAL A 174 12.69 5.18 -9.61
C VAL A 174 12.70 5.99 -8.32
N VAL A 175 12.95 5.34 -7.17
CA VAL A 175 13.07 6.01 -5.88
C VAL A 175 14.25 6.97 -5.87
N ALA A 176 15.40 6.54 -6.38
CA ALA A 176 16.58 7.39 -6.47
C ALA A 176 16.33 8.61 -7.39
N GLU A 177 15.54 8.45 -8.47
CA GLU A 177 15.11 9.56 -9.31
C GLU A 177 14.18 10.52 -8.55
N TYR A 178 13.19 9.99 -7.83
CA TYR A 178 12.31 10.80 -6.97
C TYR A 178 13.11 11.59 -5.94
N ASP A 179 14.04 10.94 -5.23
CA ASP A 179 14.88 11.58 -4.21
C ASP A 179 15.79 12.67 -4.79
N ARG A 180 16.25 12.52 -6.03
CA ARG A 180 16.99 13.57 -6.75
C ARG A 180 16.12 14.80 -7.02
N HIS A 181 14.84 14.62 -7.30
CA HIS A 181 13.92 15.72 -7.67
C HIS A 181 13.15 16.32 -6.48
N ALA A 182 12.92 15.55 -5.42
CA ALA A 182 12.12 15.96 -4.27
C ALA A 182 12.62 17.27 -3.61
N PRO A 183 13.92 17.50 -3.40
CA PRO A 183 14.40 18.77 -2.82
C PRO A 183 14.10 19.99 -3.69
N ALA A 184 14.19 19.87 -5.01
CA ALA A 184 13.86 20.95 -5.94
C ALA A 184 12.37 21.26 -5.93
N CYS A 185 11.52 20.23 -5.97
CA CYS A 185 10.07 20.36 -5.84
C CYS A 185 9.66 21.01 -4.50
N LEU A 186 10.30 20.61 -3.39
CA LEU A 186 10.06 21.20 -2.08
C LEU A 186 10.45 22.67 -2.03
N LYS A 187 11.63 23.01 -2.55
CA LYS A 187 12.12 24.39 -2.62
C LYS A 187 11.18 25.28 -3.44
N GLU A 188 10.68 24.78 -4.57
CA GLU A 188 9.72 25.52 -5.39
C GLU A 188 8.38 25.72 -4.67
N ARG A 189 7.85 24.68 -4.00
CA ARG A 189 6.65 24.82 -3.16
C ARG A 189 6.83 25.84 -2.04
N GLN A 190 8.00 25.86 -1.38
CA GLN A 190 8.33 26.85 -0.35
C GLN A 190 8.38 28.27 -0.95
N ARG A 191 8.98 28.44 -2.13
CA ARG A 191 9.01 29.72 -2.85
C ARG A 191 7.61 30.23 -3.15
N LEU A 192 6.75 29.37 -3.71
CA LEU A 192 5.36 29.72 -4.03
C LEU A 192 4.55 30.06 -2.77
N ARG A 193 4.73 29.32 -1.68
CA ARG A 193 4.10 29.65 -0.38
C ARG A 193 4.54 31.01 0.15
N ALA A 194 5.84 31.31 0.09
CA ALA A 194 6.36 32.59 0.53
C ALA A 194 5.81 33.75 -0.32
N GLU A 195 5.66 33.54 -1.63
CA GLU A 195 5.08 34.55 -2.52
C GLU A 195 3.58 34.75 -2.26
N ASN A 196 2.82 33.66 -2.12
CA ASN A 196 1.41 33.74 -1.74
C ASN A 196 1.24 34.46 -0.39
N ALA A 197 2.06 34.16 0.61
CA ALA A 197 2.00 34.82 1.92
C ALA A 197 2.22 36.35 1.83
N LYS A 198 3.14 36.81 0.95
CA LYS A 198 3.31 38.25 0.68
C LYS A 198 2.07 38.84 0.02
N GLN A 199 1.48 38.13 -0.94
CA GLN A 199 0.27 38.58 -1.62
C GLN A 199 -0.91 38.70 -0.64
N SER A 200 -1.11 37.69 0.21
CA SER A 200 -2.15 37.70 1.26
C SER A 200 -1.92 38.83 2.26
N SER A 201 -0.69 39.04 2.71
CA SER A 201 -0.35 40.14 3.62
C SER A 201 -0.73 41.50 3.05
N ARG A 202 -0.52 41.70 1.73
CA ARG A 202 -0.92 42.93 1.04
C ARG A 202 -2.44 43.11 1.00
N VAL A 203 -3.19 42.06 0.64
CA VAL A 203 -4.66 42.12 0.58
C VAL A 203 -5.25 42.33 1.99
N ILE A 204 -4.73 41.64 3.00
CA ILE A 204 -5.15 41.81 4.40
C ILE A 204 -4.90 43.26 4.86
N GLY A 205 -3.76 43.86 4.52
CA GLY A 205 -3.50 45.27 4.81
C GLY A 205 -4.54 46.22 4.19
N GLU A 206 -5.03 45.92 2.99
CA GLU A 206 -6.10 46.69 2.35
C GLU A 206 -7.46 46.49 3.03
N VAL A 207 -7.77 45.27 3.47
CA VAL A 207 -8.97 44.96 4.26
C VAL A 207 -8.96 45.71 5.60
N ILE A 208 -7.81 45.72 6.29
CA ILE A 208 -7.63 46.50 7.53
C ILE A 208 -7.85 47.99 7.25
N GLY A 209 -7.25 48.52 6.18
CA GLY A 209 -7.43 49.91 5.77
C GLY A 209 -8.89 50.25 5.42
N GLU A 210 -9.62 49.31 4.83
CA GLU A 210 -11.06 49.45 4.60
C GLU A 210 -11.83 49.48 5.93
N ARG A 211 -11.54 48.56 6.86
CA ARG A 211 -12.23 48.56 8.16
C ARG A 211 -12.06 49.87 8.92
N VAL A 212 -10.87 50.46 8.91
CA VAL A 212 -10.64 51.80 9.50
C VAL A 212 -11.54 52.85 8.86
N ARG A 213 -11.65 52.89 7.52
CA ARG A 213 -12.56 53.82 6.82
C ARG A 213 -14.02 53.60 7.18
N GLN A 214 -14.43 52.35 7.36
CA GLN A 214 -15.79 52.01 7.77
C GLN A 214 -16.07 52.50 9.20
N ASP A 215 -15.12 52.32 10.12
CA ASP A 215 -15.22 52.80 11.49
C ASP A 215 -15.25 54.34 11.56
N GLU A 216 -14.44 55.03 10.75
CA GLU A 216 -14.49 56.49 10.63
C GLU A 216 -15.85 56.98 10.10
N ARG A 217 -16.46 56.23 9.16
CA ARG A 217 -17.70 56.61 8.51
C ARG A 217 -18.95 56.30 9.32
N TRP A 218 -18.99 55.13 9.96
CA TRP A 218 -20.19 54.58 10.59
C TRP A 218 -20.02 54.33 12.09
N GLY A 219 -18.82 54.49 12.64
CA GLY A 219 -18.51 54.15 14.03
C GLY A 219 -18.46 52.64 14.28
N GLU A 220 -18.39 52.27 15.56
CA GLU A 220 -18.45 50.88 16.00
C GLU A 220 -19.79 50.23 15.61
N GLN A 221 -19.74 49.05 14.98
CA GLN A 221 -20.92 48.32 14.50
C GLN A 221 -21.11 47.05 15.36
N ASN A 222 -22.20 46.99 16.13
CA ASN A 222 -22.55 45.86 17.00
C ASN A 222 -23.95 45.32 16.69
N HIS A 223 -24.20 45.02 15.42
CA HIS A 223 -25.52 44.52 14.97
C HIS A 223 -25.74 43.09 15.45
N PRO A 224 -26.93 42.75 16.02
CA PRO A 224 -27.21 41.38 16.40
C PRO A 224 -27.37 40.50 15.16
N PHE A 225 -26.86 39.27 15.22
CA PHE A 225 -27.24 38.24 14.26
C PHE A 225 -28.72 37.87 14.42
N ILE A 226 -29.31 37.28 13.37
CA ILE A 226 -30.72 36.89 13.34
C ILE A 226 -31.07 35.95 14.51
N SER A 227 -30.15 35.06 14.93
CA SER A 227 -30.34 34.17 16.08
C SER A 227 -30.50 34.89 17.43
N GLY A 228 -30.11 36.17 17.52
CA GLY A 228 -30.28 37.02 18.69
C GLY A 228 -31.45 38.01 18.58
N SER A 229 -32.21 37.96 17.48
CA SER A 229 -33.34 38.85 17.24
C SER A 229 -34.63 38.24 17.78
N THR A 230 -35.46 39.05 18.46
CA THR A 230 -36.79 38.65 18.94
C THR A 230 -37.84 38.57 17.82
N ILE A 231 -37.42 38.66 16.56
CA ILE A 231 -38.32 38.50 15.41
C ILE A 231 -38.75 37.03 15.39
N GLY A 232 -40.05 36.78 15.52
CA GLY A 232 -40.63 35.42 15.55
C GLY A 232 -40.35 34.56 14.30
N GLU A 233 -39.68 35.12 13.30
CA GLU A 233 -39.28 34.48 12.04
C GLU A 233 -37.80 34.04 12.03
N ALA A 234 -37.04 34.22 13.12
CA ALA A 234 -35.61 33.90 13.17
C ALA A 234 -35.30 32.44 12.80
N ASP A 235 -36.13 31.49 13.24
CA ASP A 235 -35.99 30.07 12.89
C ASP A 235 -36.28 29.80 11.40
N ALA A 236 -37.26 30.49 10.83
CA ALA A 236 -37.61 30.36 9.42
C ALA A 236 -36.50 30.89 8.51
N ILE A 237 -35.92 32.06 8.85
CA ILE A 237 -34.82 32.65 8.08
C ILE A 237 -33.56 31.77 8.17
N ARG A 238 -33.26 31.23 9.36
CA ARG A 238 -32.12 30.32 9.54
C ARG A 238 -32.29 29.03 8.73
N ALA A 239 -33.49 28.45 8.73
CA ALA A 239 -33.80 27.28 7.90
C ALA A 239 -33.64 27.58 6.41
N GLU A 240 -33.96 28.80 5.97
CA GLU A 240 -33.65 29.25 4.61
C GLU A 240 -32.14 29.28 4.36
N TYR A 241 -31.35 29.87 5.26
CA TYR A 241 -29.89 29.91 5.11
C TYR A 241 -29.25 28.52 5.04
N LEU A 242 -29.68 27.59 5.89
CA LEU A 242 -29.22 26.21 5.82
C LEU A 242 -29.57 25.55 4.47
N THR A 243 -30.79 25.77 3.98
CA THR A 243 -31.22 25.28 2.65
C THR A 243 -30.35 25.86 1.53
N ARG A 244 -29.95 27.13 1.65
CA ARG A 244 -29.05 27.79 0.68
C ARG A 244 -27.63 27.25 0.78
N ALA A 245 -27.10 27.06 1.99
CA ALA A 245 -25.78 26.47 2.21
C ALA A 245 -25.68 25.10 1.52
N ASP A 246 -26.65 24.21 1.76
CA ASP A 246 -26.71 22.90 1.12
C ASP A 246 -26.79 22.98 -0.41
N ALA A 247 -27.53 23.95 -0.95
CA ALA A 247 -27.63 24.15 -2.39
C ALA A 247 -26.31 24.62 -3.01
N TRP A 248 -25.61 25.55 -2.36
CA TRP A 248 -24.31 26.06 -2.82
C TRP A 248 -23.20 25.03 -2.67
N ARG A 249 -23.18 24.24 -1.60
CA ARG A 249 -22.27 23.10 -1.43
C ARG A 249 -22.39 22.10 -2.58
N ARG A 250 -23.63 21.67 -2.90
CA ARG A 250 -23.87 20.75 -4.04
C ARG A 250 -23.41 21.33 -5.37
N LEU A 251 -23.64 22.63 -5.60
CA LEU A 251 -23.20 23.29 -6.81
C LEU A 251 -21.66 23.42 -6.88
N CYS A 252 -21.01 23.68 -5.74
CA CYS A 252 -19.56 23.70 -5.59
C CYS A 252 -18.97 22.33 -5.95
N ASP A 253 -19.49 21.25 -5.35
CA ASP A 253 -19.09 19.87 -5.63
C ASP A 253 -19.32 19.49 -7.10
N GLU A 254 -20.48 19.81 -7.67
CA GLU A 254 -20.81 19.54 -9.07
C GLU A 254 -19.81 20.24 -10.02
N ARG A 255 -19.55 21.53 -9.80
CA ARG A 255 -18.62 22.31 -10.61
C ARG A 255 -17.18 21.82 -10.45
N ALA A 256 -16.78 21.42 -9.24
CA ALA A 256 -15.48 20.83 -8.98
C ALA A 256 -15.32 19.49 -9.72
N GLY A 257 -16.34 18.62 -9.68
CA GLY A 257 -16.36 17.35 -10.41
C GLY A 257 -16.30 17.51 -11.94
N LEU A 258 -16.81 18.64 -12.46
CA LEU A 258 -16.70 19.03 -13.87
C LEU A 258 -15.36 19.72 -14.22
N GLY A 259 -14.47 19.95 -13.24
CA GLY A 259 -13.19 20.63 -13.44
C GLY A 259 -13.31 22.13 -13.69
N VAL A 260 -14.44 22.74 -13.35
CA VAL A 260 -14.74 24.17 -13.53
C VAL A 260 -15.15 24.82 -12.21
N PRO A 261 -14.31 24.76 -11.15
CA PRO A 261 -14.63 25.38 -9.88
C PRO A 261 -14.83 26.89 -10.05
N SER A 262 -15.70 27.45 -9.23
CA SER A 262 -16.18 28.81 -9.42
C SER A 262 -16.23 29.57 -8.10
N TRP A 263 -15.65 30.77 -8.08
CA TRP A 263 -15.52 31.56 -6.86
C TRP A 263 -16.86 32.02 -6.25
N ASP A 264 -17.89 32.25 -7.07
CA ASP A 264 -19.24 32.58 -6.61
C ASP A 264 -19.84 31.44 -5.78
N ALA A 265 -19.69 30.18 -6.23
CA ALA A 265 -20.20 29.04 -5.49
C ALA A 265 -19.48 28.85 -4.15
N VAL A 266 -18.14 28.92 -4.15
CA VAL A 266 -17.33 28.79 -2.94
C VAL A 266 -17.66 29.92 -1.95
N LEU A 267 -17.73 31.17 -2.40
CA LEU A 267 -18.02 32.29 -1.49
C LEU A 267 -19.43 32.17 -0.89
N LEU A 268 -20.43 31.81 -1.70
CA LEU A 268 -21.81 31.76 -1.23
C LEU A 268 -22.07 30.55 -0.34
N GLU A 269 -21.39 29.43 -0.56
CA GLU A 269 -21.36 28.29 0.36
C GLU A 269 -20.94 28.76 1.76
N GLU A 270 -19.74 29.30 1.91
CA GLU A 270 -19.18 29.76 3.19
C GLU A 270 -20.06 30.83 3.86
N VAL A 271 -20.61 31.78 3.08
CA VAL A 271 -21.49 32.82 3.60
C VAL A 271 -22.76 32.23 4.20
N TYR A 272 -23.41 31.30 3.49
CA TYR A 272 -24.64 30.71 3.99
C TYR A 272 -24.40 29.72 5.13
N GLU A 273 -23.27 29.02 5.16
CA GLU A 273 -22.85 28.21 6.31
C GLU A 273 -22.70 29.09 7.56
N ALA A 274 -21.91 30.17 7.47
CA ALA A 274 -21.73 31.13 8.55
C ALA A 274 -23.05 31.75 9.03
N LEU A 275 -23.94 32.14 8.11
CA LEU A 275 -25.24 32.73 8.47
C LEU A 275 -26.21 31.73 9.09
N SER A 276 -26.07 30.43 8.79
CA SER A 276 -26.92 29.36 9.33
C SER A 276 -26.47 28.84 10.70
N GLU A 277 -25.21 29.05 11.08
CA GLU A 277 -24.64 28.55 12.34
C GLU A 277 -25.25 29.27 13.55
N GLU A 278 -25.61 28.50 14.58
CA GLU A 278 -26.26 28.96 15.82
C GLU A 278 -25.23 29.27 16.91
N ASP A 279 -24.19 28.45 17.01
CA ASP A 279 -23.12 28.59 18.00
C ASP A 279 -22.24 29.80 17.65
N PRO A 280 -22.15 30.83 18.53
CA PRO A 280 -21.35 32.01 18.25
C PRO A 280 -19.87 31.71 17.97
N ILE A 281 -19.29 30.68 18.61
CA ILE A 281 -17.87 30.35 18.43
C ILE A 281 -17.66 29.76 17.03
N LYS A 282 -18.49 28.79 16.64
CA LYS A 282 -18.42 28.20 15.29
C LYS A 282 -18.73 29.23 14.23
N ARG A 283 -19.71 30.11 14.46
CA ARG A 283 -20.03 31.19 13.52
C ARG A 283 -18.83 32.11 13.29
N GLU A 284 -18.07 32.43 14.33
CA GLU A 284 -16.83 33.19 14.18
C GLU A 284 -15.82 32.45 13.29
N GLU A 285 -15.65 31.14 13.49
CA GLU A 285 -14.81 30.29 12.63
C GLU A 285 -15.27 30.34 11.17
N GLU A 286 -16.56 30.18 10.90
CA GLU A 286 -17.11 30.26 9.53
C GLU A 286 -16.95 31.66 8.90
N LEU A 287 -17.13 32.73 9.67
CA LEU A 287 -16.89 34.09 9.18
C LEU A 287 -15.42 34.33 8.84
N ILE A 288 -14.48 33.69 9.56
CA ILE A 288 -13.06 33.69 9.20
C ILE A 288 -12.85 32.95 7.87
N GLN A 289 -13.54 31.83 7.63
CA GLN A 289 -13.48 31.13 6.34
C GLN A 289 -13.99 32.00 5.19
N VAL A 290 -15.13 32.69 5.37
CA VAL A 290 -15.67 33.67 4.42
C VAL A 290 -14.64 34.75 4.08
N ALA A 291 -13.99 35.32 5.11
CA ALA A 291 -12.95 36.34 4.91
C ALA A 291 -11.75 35.78 4.13
N ALA A 292 -11.32 34.55 4.44
CA ALA A 292 -10.21 33.88 3.75
C ALA A 292 -10.53 33.61 2.26
N VAL A 293 -11.76 33.19 1.95
CA VAL A 293 -12.22 33.00 0.56
C VAL A 293 -12.27 34.33 -0.18
N ALA A 294 -12.81 35.38 0.43
CA ALA A 294 -12.85 36.72 -0.17
C ALA A 294 -11.44 37.25 -0.49
N VAL A 295 -10.47 37.07 0.42
CA VAL A 295 -9.06 37.41 0.18
C VAL A 295 -8.52 36.60 -1.02
N SER A 296 -8.77 35.29 -1.04
CA SER A 296 -8.32 34.40 -2.13
C SER A 296 -8.89 34.80 -3.50
N MET A 297 -10.14 35.26 -3.54
CA MET A 297 -10.78 35.79 -4.76
C MET A 297 -10.09 37.05 -5.27
N VAL A 298 -9.79 38.01 -4.38
CA VAL A 298 -9.06 39.24 -4.74
C VAL A 298 -7.68 38.89 -5.29
N GLU A 299 -7.00 37.94 -4.65
CA GLU A 299 -5.70 37.46 -5.12
C GLU A 299 -5.75 36.82 -6.50
N CYS A 300 -6.74 35.95 -6.74
CA CYS A 300 -6.98 35.32 -8.03
C CYS A 300 -7.22 36.38 -9.12
N SER A 301 -8.10 37.34 -8.85
CA SER A 301 -8.40 38.45 -9.75
C SER A 301 -7.15 39.29 -10.08
N ARG A 302 -6.26 39.52 -9.10
CA ARG A 302 -4.98 40.21 -9.32
C ARG A 302 -4.05 39.42 -10.23
N ARG A 303 -3.91 38.10 -10.02
CA ARG A 303 -3.11 37.23 -10.89
C ARG A 303 -3.64 37.21 -12.32
N GLN A 304 -4.97 37.14 -12.49
CA GLN A 304 -5.61 37.23 -13.81
C GLN A 304 -5.30 38.55 -14.52
N ARG A 305 -5.47 39.70 -13.83
CA ARG A 305 -5.11 41.01 -14.41
C ARG A 305 -3.64 41.11 -14.81
N ALA A 306 -2.73 40.61 -13.96
CA ALA A 306 -1.31 40.59 -14.26
C ALA A 306 -0.99 39.73 -15.50
N ALA A 307 -1.63 38.56 -15.63
CA ALA A 307 -1.49 37.69 -16.80
C ALA A 307 -2.03 38.34 -18.09
N GLU A 308 -3.07 39.16 -17.99
CA GLU A 308 -3.62 39.97 -19.09
C GLU A 308 -2.76 41.20 -19.44
N GLY A 309 -1.65 41.45 -18.73
CA GLY A 309 -0.83 42.66 -18.88
C GLY A 309 -1.53 43.94 -18.43
N ARG A 310 -2.64 43.84 -17.70
CA ARG A 310 -3.31 45.01 -17.11
C ARG A 310 -2.49 45.46 -15.90
N PRO A 311 -2.25 46.78 -15.74
CA PRO A 311 -1.54 47.28 -14.58
C PRO A 311 -2.27 46.85 -13.30
N ALA A 312 -1.50 46.55 -12.25
CA ALA A 312 -2.03 46.33 -10.91
C ALA A 312 -2.58 47.66 -10.39
N GLY A 313 -3.80 48.02 -10.83
CA GLY A 313 -4.39 49.35 -10.74
C GLY A 313 -4.17 50.03 -9.38
N GLY A 314 -3.60 51.22 -9.44
CA GLY A 314 -3.35 52.10 -8.30
C GLY A 314 -3.36 53.60 -8.62
N GLU A 315 -3.70 54.03 -9.84
CA GLU A 315 -3.71 55.46 -10.17
C GLU A 315 -5.05 55.99 -10.71
N GLU A 316 -6.08 55.16 -10.88
CA GLU A 316 -7.35 55.57 -11.52
C GLU A 316 -8.58 55.47 -10.61
N THR A 317 -8.42 55.63 -9.28
CA THR A 317 -9.56 55.55 -8.33
C THR A 317 -10.02 56.88 -7.71
N ASP A 318 -9.41 58.01 -8.04
CA ASP A 318 -9.98 59.33 -7.69
C ASP A 318 -11.28 59.67 -8.45
N GLN A 319 -11.68 58.84 -9.42
CA GLN A 319 -12.93 59.03 -10.19
C GLN A 319 -14.15 58.30 -9.63
N TRP A 320 -14.01 57.41 -8.64
CA TRP A 320 -15.17 56.91 -7.87
C TRP A 320 -15.55 57.87 -6.74
N LYS A 321 -15.49 59.19 -7.01
CA LYS A 321 -16.29 60.17 -6.29
C LYS A 321 -17.75 59.79 -6.50
N TRP A 322 -18.24 58.93 -5.59
CA TRP A 322 -19.64 58.64 -5.43
C TRP A 322 -20.38 59.97 -5.50
N ARG A 323 -21.28 60.08 -6.48
CA ARG A 323 -22.25 61.17 -6.58
C ARG A 323 -23.19 61.08 -5.39
N SER A 324 -22.73 61.37 -4.18
CA SER A 324 -23.59 61.75 -3.06
C SER A 324 -23.92 63.22 -3.23
N GLY A 325 -24.62 63.52 -4.32
CA GLY A 325 -25.40 64.73 -4.47
C GLY A 325 -26.86 64.34 -4.23
N GLN A 326 -27.29 64.46 -2.97
CA GLN A 326 -28.61 64.89 -2.47
C GLN A 326 -28.89 64.34 -1.08
#